data_AF-A0A6I8U224-F1
#
_entry.id   AF-A0A6I8U224-F1
#
_cell.length_a   1.000
_cell.length_b   1.000
_cell.length_c   1.000
_cell.angle_alpha   90.00
_cell.angle_beta   90.00
_cell.angle_gamma   90.00
#
_symmetry.space_group_name_H-M   'P 1'
#
loop_
_entity.id
_entity.type
_entity.pdbx_description
1 polymer ?
#
loop_
_entity_poly.entity_id
_entity_poly.type
_entity_poly.pdbx_seq_one_letter_code
_entity_poly.pdbx_strand_id
1 'polypeptide(L)'
;RKQPVTKVARKSAPATGGVKKPYCYRPGTVALREIRRYQNSTELLIDKLYFQRLVREIAQDFKSDLRLHSMASWPSRKRARPIFEGTNMCAIHAKRVTIM
;
A
#
# COMPACT_ATOMS: atom_id res chain seq x y z
N ARG A 1 -68.14 24.64 27.52
CA ARG A 1 -67.70 24.18 26.18
C ARG A 1 -66.17 24.25 26.15
N LYS A 2 -65.46 23.13 26.37
CA LYS A 2 -63.98 23.11 26.47
C LYS A 2 -63.38 22.93 25.06
N GLN A 3 -62.49 23.82 24.65
CA GLN A 3 -61.74 23.73 23.38
C GLN A 3 -60.54 22.78 23.54
N PRO A 4 -60.21 21.92 22.56
CA PRO A 4 -59.01 21.09 22.62
C PRO A 4 -57.78 21.88 22.16
N VAL A 5 -56.71 21.78 22.94
CA VAL A 5 -55.39 22.39 22.70
C VAL A 5 -54.73 21.72 21.49
N THR A 6 -54.30 22.51 20.51
CA THR A 6 -53.58 22.06 19.31
C THR A 6 -52.15 21.63 19.67
N LYS A 7 -51.81 20.37 19.39
CA LYS A 7 -50.44 19.85 19.52
C LYS A 7 -49.56 20.44 18.40
N VAL A 8 -48.57 21.25 18.77
CA VAL A 8 -47.52 21.72 17.86
C VAL A 8 -46.64 20.53 17.48
N ALA A 9 -46.62 20.19 16.19
CA ALA A 9 -45.70 19.20 15.64
C ALA A 9 -44.25 19.67 15.87
N ARG A 10 -43.47 18.88 16.59
CA ARG A 10 -42.03 19.11 16.76
C ARG A 10 -41.37 19.00 15.39
N LYS A 11 -40.61 20.04 14.99
CA LYS A 11 -39.77 20.04 13.79
C LYS A 11 -38.87 18.79 13.82
N SER A 12 -39.16 17.83 12.96
CA SER A 12 -38.28 16.70 12.70
C SER A 12 -36.98 17.21 12.06
N ALA A 13 -35.84 16.66 12.48
CA ALA A 13 -34.55 16.91 11.83
C ALA A 13 -34.68 16.73 10.30
N PRO A 14 -33.96 17.52 9.48
CA PRO A 14 -33.94 17.28 8.04
C PRO A 14 -33.52 15.84 7.84
N ALA A 15 -34.32 15.07 7.09
CA ALA A 15 -33.95 13.72 6.68
C ALA A 15 -32.70 13.84 5.81
N THR A 16 -31.52 13.75 6.43
CA THR A 16 -30.25 13.79 5.73
C THR A 16 -30.26 12.60 4.79
N GLY A 17 -30.39 12.89 3.48
CA GLY A 17 -30.41 11.89 2.42
C GLY A 17 -29.29 10.90 2.65
N GLY A 18 -29.63 9.61 2.61
CA GLY A 18 -28.81 8.51 3.09
C GLY A 18 -27.33 8.65 2.72
N VAL A 19 -26.47 8.33 3.69
CA VAL A 19 -25.01 8.34 3.57
C VAL A 19 -24.63 7.64 2.27
N LYS A 20 -24.06 8.39 1.32
CA LYS A 20 -23.58 7.83 0.05
C LYS A 20 -22.53 6.77 0.39
N LYS A 21 -22.69 5.59 -0.21
CA LYS A 21 -21.74 4.48 -0.04
C LYS A 21 -20.32 4.99 -0.35
N PRO A 22 -19.31 4.71 0.51
CA PRO A 22 -17.95 5.13 0.25
C PRO A 22 -17.48 4.59 -1.09
N TYR A 23 -16.89 5.47 -1.90
CA TYR A 23 -16.42 5.11 -3.23
C TYR A 23 -15.28 4.08 -3.13
N CYS A 24 -15.42 2.98 -3.88
CA CYS A 24 -14.40 1.95 -3.99
C CYS A 24 -13.90 1.91 -5.44
N TYR A 25 -12.59 1.93 -5.62
CA TYR A 25 -11.97 1.76 -6.94
C TYR A 25 -12.18 0.34 -7.45
N ARG A 26 -12.23 0.18 -8.79
CA ARG A 26 -12.32 -1.15 -9.41
C ARG A 26 -11.02 -1.93 -9.12
N PRO A 27 -11.09 -3.27 -9.00
CA PRO A 27 -9.90 -4.11 -8.86
C PRO A 27 -8.93 -3.82 -10.02
N GLY A 28 -7.65 -3.68 -9.71
CA GLY A 28 -6.61 -3.31 -10.68
C GLY A 28 -6.38 -1.81 -10.86
N THR A 29 -7.36 -0.94 -10.58
CA THR A 29 -7.18 0.52 -10.73
C THR A 29 -6.12 1.08 -9.78
N VAL A 30 -6.13 0.63 -8.52
CA VAL A 30 -5.14 1.05 -7.51
C VAL A 30 -3.76 0.47 -7.85
N ALA A 31 -3.70 -0.81 -8.24
CA ALA A 31 -2.45 -1.47 -8.62
C ALA A 31 -1.75 -0.77 -9.80
N LEU A 32 -2.49 -0.41 -10.86
CA LEU A 32 -1.92 0.33 -12.00
C LEU A 32 -1.42 1.72 -11.59
N ARG A 33 -2.09 2.38 -10.65
CA ARG A 33 -1.64 3.68 -10.12
C ARG A 33 -0.33 3.55 -9.35
N GLU A 34 -0.20 2.51 -8.53
CA GLU A 34 1.01 2.22 -7.76
C GLU A 34 2.19 1.83 -8.65
N ILE A 35 1.97 1.00 -9.69
CA ILE A 35 3.00 0.64 -10.66
C ILE A 35 3.59 1.90 -11.31
N ARG A 36 2.74 2.82 -11.77
CA ARG A 36 3.18 4.09 -12.37
C ARG A 36 3.93 4.96 -11.37
N ARG A 37 3.41 5.09 -10.13
CA ARG A 37 4.07 5.85 -9.07
C ARG A 37 5.48 5.33 -8.81
N TYR A 38 5.64 4.03 -8.60
CA TYR A 38 6.94 3.43 -8.28
C TYR A 38 7.85 3.30 -9.48
N GLN A 39 7.36 3.34 -10.71
CA GLN A 39 8.23 3.45 -11.88
C GLN A 39 8.83 4.85 -12.00
N ASN A 40 8.07 5.89 -11.64
CA ASN A 40 8.50 7.29 -11.72
C ASN A 40 9.29 7.76 -10.49
N SER A 41 9.06 7.20 -9.30
CA SER A 41 9.82 7.53 -8.09
C SER A 41 11.07 6.67 -7.90
N THR A 42 12.08 7.26 -7.25
CA THR A 42 13.35 6.59 -6.88
C THR A 42 13.45 6.27 -5.39
N GLU A 43 12.33 6.35 -4.66
CA GLU A 43 12.27 6.02 -3.24
C GLU A 43 12.55 4.52 -3.00
N LEU A 44 13.13 4.21 -1.84
CA LEU A 44 13.30 2.84 -1.38
C LEU A 44 11.93 2.28 -0.99
N LEU A 45 11.62 1.07 -1.46
CA LEU A 45 10.34 0.40 -1.19
C LEU A 45 10.33 -0.34 0.16
N ILE A 46 11.50 -0.55 0.76
CA ILE A 46 11.69 -1.20 2.06
C ILE A 46 12.28 -0.15 3.00
N ASP A 47 11.76 -0.05 4.22
CA ASP A 47 12.31 0.92 5.17
C ASP A 47 13.78 0.61 5.48
N LYS A 48 14.58 1.67 5.50
CA LYS A 48 16.02 1.61 5.73
C LYS A 48 16.36 0.88 7.04
N LEU A 49 15.57 1.11 8.10
CA LEU A 49 15.80 0.52 9.42
C LEU A 49 15.60 -0.99 9.43
N TYR A 50 14.53 -1.50 8.80
CA TYR A 50 14.28 -2.95 8.74
C TYR A 50 15.37 -3.67 7.95
N PHE A 51 15.75 -3.12 6.79
CA PHE A 51 16.83 -3.72 6.00
C PHE A 51 18.18 -3.69 6.75
N GLN A 52 18.49 -2.58 7.43
CA GLN A 52 19.71 -2.48 8.23
C GLN A 52 19.73 -3.49 9.39
N ARG A 53 18.61 -3.73 10.06
CA ARG A 53 18.51 -4.74 11.13
C ARG A 53 18.74 -6.15 10.58
N LEU A 54 18.11 -6.49 9.45
CA LEU A 54 18.29 -7.78 8.79
C LEU A 54 19.74 -8.03 8.36
N VAL A 55 20.41 -7.04 7.76
CA VAL A 55 21.81 -7.20 7.35
C VAL A 55 22.71 -7.37 8.57
N ARG A 56 22.41 -6.73 9.71
CA ARG A 56 23.17 -6.91 10.95
C ARG A 56 22.96 -8.29 11.57
N GLU A 57 21.71 -8.77 11.58
CA GLU A 57 21.36 -10.11 12.06
C GLU A 57 22.16 -11.17 11.29
N ILE A 58 22.11 -11.14 9.96
CA ILE A 58 22.85 -12.07 9.10
C ILE A 58 24.37 -11.90 9.29
N ALA A 59 24.89 -10.67 9.39
CA ALA A 59 26.33 -10.44 9.55
C ALA A 59 26.86 -10.95 10.90
N GLN A 60 26.05 -10.86 11.95
CA GLN A 60 26.41 -11.32 13.29
C GLN A 60 26.59 -12.84 13.34
N ASP A 61 25.85 -13.59 12.52
CA ASP A 61 26.01 -15.05 12.38
C ASP A 61 27.39 -15.44 11.79
N PHE A 62 28.03 -14.55 11.03
CA PHE A 62 29.35 -14.80 10.44
C PHE A 62 30.50 -14.26 11.29
N LYS A 63 30.39 -13.03 11.84
CA LYS A 63 31.41 -12.41 12.70
C LYS A 63 30.83 -11.31 13.57
N SER A 64 31.10 -11.36 14.87
CA SER A 64 30.54 -10.45 15.89
C SER A 64 30.94 -8.97 15.74
N ASP A 65 32.08 -8.65 15.11
CA ASP A 65 32.65 -7.29 15.04
C ASP A 65 32.61 -6.66 13.64
N LEU A 66 31.60 -6.99 12.84
CA LEU A 66 31.43 -6.42 11.50
C LEU A 66 30.89 -4.98 11.56
N ARG A 67 31.73 -4.01 11.18
CA ARG A 67 31.32 -2.62 10.96
C ARG A 67 30.78 -2.45 9.54
N LEU A 68 29.47 -2.33 9.40
CA LEU A 68 28.82 -2.04 8.12
C LEU A 68 28.88 -0.54 7.81
N HIS A 69 29.50 -0.18 6.68
CA HIS A 69 29.50 1.20 6.18
C HIS A 69 28.08 1.59 5.75
N SER A 70 27.61 2.77 6.19
CA SER A 70 26.28 3.29 5.84
C SER A 70 26.07 3.27 4.32
N MET A 71 27.10 3.76 3.61
CA MET A 71 27.64 3.44 2.28
C MET A 71 27.29 2.18 1.48
N ALA A 72 27.05 1.07 2.16
CA ALA A 72 27.06 -0.25 1.52
C ALA A 72 25.82 -1.06 1.91
N SER A 73 25.06 -0.58 2.89
CA SER A 73 23.97 -1.33 3.51
C SER A 73 22.61 -1.02 2.92
N TRP A 74 22.47 -0.23 1.85
CA TRP A 74 21.14 0.05 1.28
C TRP A 74 20.84 -0.91 0.14
N PRO A 75 19.60 -1.45 0.11
CA PRO A 75 19.21 -2.34 -0.95
C PRO A 75 19.11 -1.55 -2.26
N SER A 76 19.91 -1.94 -3.25
CA SER A 76 19.78 -1.40 -4.60
C SER A 76 18.56 -2.04 -5.27
N ARG A 77 17.52 -1.24 -5.53
CA ARG A 77 16.34 -1.69 -6.29
C ARG A 77 16.70 -2.25 -7.67
N LYS A 78 17.85 -1.85 -8.24
CA LYS A 78 18.36 -2.38 -9.53
C LYS A 78 18.52 -3.90 -9.51
N ARG A 79 18.73 -4.52 -8.35
CA ARG A 79 18.87 -5.98 -8.24
C ARG A 79 17.52 -6.71 -8.22
N ALA A 80 16.47 -6.08 -7.69
CA ALA A 80 15.16 -6.71 -7.56
C ALA A 80 14.26 -6.53 -8.80
N ARG A 81 14.32 -5.37 -9.49
CA ARG A 81 13.49 -5.09 -10.69
C ARG A 81 13.59 -6.16 -11.79
N PRO A 82 14.78 -6.63 -12.20
CA PRO A 82 14.90 -7.60 -13.28
C PRO A 82 14.23 -8.94 -12.98
N ILE A 83 14.20 -9.34 -11.70
CA ILE A 83 13.57 -10.58 -11.27
C ILE A 83 12.05 -10.48 -11.44
N PHE A 84 11.44 -9.40 -10.94
CA PHE A 84 10.01 -9.17 -11.07
C PHE A 84 9.56 -8.96 -12.52
N GLU A 85 10.37 -8.28 -13.33
CA GLU A 85 10.12 -8.13 -14.76
C GLU A 85 10.18 -9.49 -15.48
N GLY A 86 11.18 -10.32 -15.18
CA GLY A 86 11.29 -11.69 -15.70
C GLY A 86 10.09 -12.56 -15.33
N THR A 87 9.68 -12.56 -14.05
CA THR A 87 8.49 -13.32 -13.61
C THR A 87 7.20 -12.83 -14.26
N ASN A 88 7.08 -11.52 -14.50
CA ASN A 88 5.92 -10.95 -15.18
C ASN A 88 5.87 -11.39 -16.65
N MET A 89 7.02 -11.44 -17.35
CA MET A 89 7.10 -11.97 -18.70
C MET A 89 6.68 -13.45 -18.76
N CYS A 90 7.11 -14.26 -17.80
CA CYS A 90 6.67 -15.66 -17.68
C CYS A 90 5.17 -15.79 -17.41
N ALA A 91 4.59 -14.92 -16.57
CA ALA A 91 3.16 -14.92 -16.30
C ALA A 91 2.33 -14.56 -17.55
N ILE A 92 2.74 -13.52 -18.28
CA ILE A 92 2.10 -13.10 -19.54
C ILE A 92 2.22 -14.20 -20.60
N HIS A 93 3.38 -14.86 -20.68
CA HIS A 93 3.58 -16.01 -21.57
C HIS A 93 2.56 -17.12 -21.31
N ALA A 94 2.25 -17.38 -20.04
CA ALA A 94 1.21 -18.33 -19.62
C ALA A 94 -0.23 -17.78 -19.70
N LYS A 95 -0.46 -16.60 -20.30
CA LYS A 95 -1.75 -15.88 -20.36
C LYS A 95 -2.35 -15.59 -18.97
N ARG A 96 -1.50 -15.41 -17.96
CA ARG A 96 -1.90 -15.05 -16.58
C ARG A 96 -1.49 -13.61 -16.27
N VAL A 97 -2.29 -12.94 -15.42
CA VAL A 97 -2.02 -11.58 -14.93
C VAL A 97 -1.35 -11.61 -13.55
N THR A 98 -1.54 -12.69 -12.79
CA THR A 98 -0.95 -12.89 -11.47
C THR A 98 0.38 -13.62 -11.57
N ILE A 99 1.44 -13.06 -10.99
CA ILE A 99 2.73 -13.75 -10.79
C ILE A 99 2.59 -14.81 -9.69
N MET A 100 3.31 -15.93 -9.83
CA MET A 100 3.38 -17.04 -8.87
C MET A 100 4.83 -17.28 -8.44
#